data_AF-A0A6J4VB96-F1
#
_entry.id   AF-A0A6J4VB96-F1
#
_cell.length_a   1.000
_cell.length_b   1.000
_cell.length_c   1.000
_cell.angle_alpha   90.00
_cell.angle_beta   90.00
_cell.angle_gamma   90.00
#
_symmetry.space_group_name_H-M   'P 1'
#
loop_
_entity.id
_entity.type
_entity.pdbx_description
1 polymer ?
#
loop_
_entity_poly.entity_id
_entity_poly.type
_entity_poly.pdbx_seq_one_letter_code
_entity_poly.pdbx_strand_id
1 'polypeptide(L)'
;MDEENRIDLQSFFPGTLTINAGDAVFFEFPTPPGFHTATFLSGGEAPPLIVPDEAAAPASPSAGPPKLIINPEAAFPVGGDTYDCTGYVNSGLDVVRLPDDPPFVLTFTTPGTYEYQCIPHGVVMKGTVVVQEAGSSLPEDQVAADARGDRERTALIDEGKAEIARYAEASATRRDDGTTLWEVAAGAGEGRARVMRFLPEALEIKAGDTVRWVNHSKTEPHTVTFLGAGAEQPEDIAVEPQPDGPPKIVQNPLTLFPQGLDLTVGQGYINSGFLGELNGQPLPSGPAFELTFDAAGEYPYYCILHASGPEGPGMAGTIVVS
;
A
#
# COMPACT_ATOMS: atom_id res chain seq x y z
N MET A 1 5.12 -14.42 -16.07
CA MET A 1 4.58 -13.12 -15.62
C MET A 1 5.77 -12.21 -15.41
N ASP A 2 5.72 -10.97 -15.90
CA ASP A 2 6.85 -10.04 -15.78
C ASP A 2 7.21 -9.84 -14.29
N GLU A 3 8.50 -9.97 -13.93
CA GLU A 3 8.97 -9.78 -12.56
C GLU A 3 8.70 -8.36 -12.06
N GLU A 4 8.63 -7.40 -12.98
CA GLU A 4 8.33 -6.00 -12.69
C GLU A 4 6.92 -5.82 -12.10
N ASN A 5 5.94 -6.64 -12.51
CA ASN A 5 4.58 -6.61 -11.97
C ASN A 5 4.47 -7.23 -10.56
N ARG A 6 5.59 -7.62 -9.95
CA ARG A 6 5.66 -8.14 -8.58
C ARG A 6 6.16 -7.09 -7.59
N ILE A 7 6.57 -5.92 -8.07
CA ILE A 7 7.22 -4.88 -7.28
C ILE A 7 6.41 -3.59 -7.41
N ASP A 8 6.00 -3.03 -6.28
CA ASP A 8 5.52 -1.65 -6.21
C ASP A 8 6.67 -0.69 -5.87
N LEU A 9 6.68 0.49 -6.49
CA LEU A 9 7.72 1.50 -6.35
C LEU A 9 7.17 2.70 -5.61
N GLN A 10 7.40 2.75 -4.31
CA GLN A 10 7.01 3.85 -3.44
C GLN A 10 8.01 5.03 -3.55
N SER A 11 8.10 5.66 -4.72
CA SER A 11 8.97 6.80 -5.01
C SER A 11 8.40 7.69 -6.13
N PHE A 12 8.79 8.97 -6.14
CA PHE A 12 8.59 9.85 -7.30
C PHE A 12 9.80 9.78 -8.22
N PHE A 13 9.58 9.94 -9.53
CA PHE A 13 10.62 9.89 -10.56
C PHE A 13 10.47 11.08 -11.52
N PRO A 14 11.52 11.90 -11.70
CA PRO A 14 12.72 11.93 -10.87
C PRO A 14 12.38 12.32 -9.42
N GLY A 15 13.13 11.82 -8.45
CA GLY A 15 12.92 12.16 -7.02
C GLY A 15 13.20 13.64 -6.69
N THR A 16 13.91 14.34 -7.57
CA THR A 16 14.09 15.79 -7.52
C THR A 16 13.96 16.38 -8.91
N LEU A 17 13.19 17.45 -9.04
CA LEU A 17 13.01 18.22 -10.26
C LEU A 17 13.42 19.68 -10.02
N THR A 18 14.14 20.29 -10.95
CA THR A 18 14.45 21.73 -10.90
C THR A 18 13.69 22.46 -12.00
N ILE A 19 12.96 23.51 -11.63
CA ILE A 19 12.16 24.35 -12.53
C ILE A 19 12.41 25.83 -12.23
N ASN A 20 11.88 26.74 -13.04
CA ASN A 20 11.89 28.17 -12.77
C ASN A 20 10.55 28.62 -12.14
N ALA A 21 10.58 29.71 -11.38
CA ALA A 21 9.36 30.35 -10.91
C ALA A 21 8.45 30.75 -12.10
N GLY A 22 7.18 30.36 -12.02
CA GLY A 22 6.17 30.48 -13.07
C GLY A 22 5.96 29.20 -13.89
N ASP A 23 6.85 28.21 -13.77
CA ASP A 23 6.67 26.90 -14.41
C ASP A 23 5.67 26.03 -13.62
N ALA A 24 5.08 25.06 -14.31
CA ALA A 24 4.17 24.09 -13.73
C ALA A 24 4.72 22.66 -13.80
N VAL A 25 4.44 21.87 -12.77
CA VAL A 25 4.76 20.43 -12.71
C VAL A 25 3.48 19.65 -12.92
N PHE A 26 3.48 18.76 -13.91
CA PHE A 26 2.45 17.74 -14.08
C PHE A 26 2.87 16.47 -13.35
N PHE A 27 2.04 16.01 -12.42
CA PHE A 27 2.27 14.77 -11.68
C PHE A 27 1.53 13.63 -12.38
N GLU A 28 2.31 12.79 -13.07
CA GLU A 28 1.79 11.59 -13.72
C GLU A 28 1.67 10.44 -12.73
N PHE A 29 0.53 9.73 -12.77
CA PHE A 29 0.31 8.51 -12.01
C PHE A 29 0.25 7.30 -12.96
N PRO A 30 0.87 6.17 -12.60
CA PRO A 30 0.92 4.99 -13.47
C PRO A 30 -0.45 4.31 -13.59
N THR A 31 -0.61 3.50 -14.64
CA THR A 31 -1.76 2.58 -14.80
C THR A 31 -1.28 1.12 -14.62
N PRO A 32 -1.96 0.28 -13.83
CA PRO A 32 -3.17 0.59 -13.03
C PRO A 32 -2.88 1.57 -11.89
N PRO A 33 -3.90 2.34 -11.45
CA PRO A 33 -3.73 3.34 -10.40
C PRO A 33 -3.29 2.69 -9.10
N GLY A 34 -2.37 3.35 -8.41
CA GLY A 34 -1.87 2.91 -7.11
C GLY A 34 -2.50 3.69 -5.96
N PHE A 35 -2.21 3.25 -4.74
CA PHE A 35 -2.66 3.95 -3.54
C PHE A 35 -1.68 5.10 -3.19
N HIS A 36 -1.55 6.08 -4.10
CA HIS A 36 -0.58 7.18 -4.01
C HIS A 36 -1.20 8.57 -4.06
N THR A 37 -0.49 9.54 -3.48
CA THR A 37 -0.77 10.98 -3.60
C THR A 37 0.52 11.75 -3.90
N ALA A 38 0.37 12.97 -4.42
CA ALA A 38 1.39 14.01 -4.36
C ALA A 38 0.87 15.11 -3.42
N THR A 39 1.51 15.24 -2.25
CA THR A 39 1.01 16.10 -1.16
C THR A 39 2.09 17.05 -0.66
N PHE A 40 1.78 18.33 -0.70
CA PHE A 40 2.60 19.41 -0.15
C PHE A 40 2.03 19.86 1.19
N LEU A 41 2.87 19.81 2.23
CA LEU A 41 2.43 20.05 3.61
C LEU A 41 2.76 21.47 4.13
N SER A 42 3.60 22.23 3.42
CA SER A 42 4.14 23.52 3.89
C SER A 42 4.70 23.46 5.33
N GLY A 43 5.39 22.37 5.69
CA GLY A 43 5.93 22.13 7.03
C GLY A 43 4.91 21.66 8.07
N GLY A 44 3.65 21.46 7.70
CA GLY A 44 2.62 20.83 8.53
C GLY A 44 2.79 19.31 8.64
N GLU A 45 1.98 18.70 9.51
CA GLU A 45 1.90 17.24 9.63
C GLU A 45 0.99 16.66 8.56
N ALA A 46 1.31 15.45 8.09
CA ALA A 46 0.45 14.74 7.17
C ALA A 46 -0.84 14.30 7.88
N PRO A 47 -2.02 14.42 7.24
CA PRO A 47 -3.24 13.91 7.83
C PRO A 47 -3.15 12.38 7.99
N PRO A 48 -3.72 11.82 9.07
CA PRO A 48 -3.79 10.37 9.24
C PRO A 48 -4.60 9.76 8.10
N LEU A 49 -4.16 8.61 7.57
CA LEU A 49 -4.83 7.96 6.43
C LEU A 49 -6.20 7.38 6.81
N ILE A 50 -6.30 6.72 7.96
CA ILE A 50 -7.53 6.11 8.46
C ILE A 50 -7.95 6.84 9.73
N VAL A 51 -9.21 7.27 9.78
CA VAL A 51 -9.79 8.00 10.91
C VAL A 51 -11.16 7.43 11.29
N PRO A 52 -11.60 7.60 12.55
CA PRO A 52 -13.00 7.37 12.90
C PRO A 52 -13.94 8.25 12.07
N ASP A 53 -15.07 7.69 11.65
CA ASP A 53 -16.17 8.45 11.06
C ASP A 53 -16.85 9.28 12.15
N GLU A 54 -16.41 10.52 12.34
CA GLU A 54 -16.96 11.42 13.38
C GLU A 54 -18.44 11.75 13.17
N ALA A 55 -18.92 11.74 11.92
CA ALA A 55 -20.35 11.93 11.62
C ALA A 55 -21.21 10.71 11.97
N ALA A 56 -20.58 9.55 12.20
CA ALA A 56 -21.21 8.33 12.72
C ALA A 56 -20.93 8.10 14.21
N ALA A 57 -20.26 9.04 14.91
CA ALA A 57 -20.01 8.91 16.34
C ALA A 57 -21.35 8.77 17.08
N PRO A 58 -21.55 7.70 17.85
CA PRO A 58 -22.84 7.46 18.48
C PRO A 58 -23.11 8.54 19.53
N ALA A 59 -24.36 9.00 19.61
CA ALA A 59 -24.84 9.83 20.71
C ALA A 59 -24.79 9.11 22.09
N SER A 60 -24.25 7.90 22.17
CA SER A 60 -24.18 7.09 23.39
C SER A 60 -22.99 6.10 23.38
N PRO A 61 -22.31 5.88 24.52
CA PRO A 61 -21.13 5.01 24.64
C PRO A 61 -21.37 3.50 24.43
N SER A 62 -22.55 3.06 24.01
CA SER A 62 -22.90 1.64 23.84
C SER A 62 -22.86 1.12 22.39
N ALA A 63 -22.46 1.92 21.40
CA ALA A 63 -22.65 1.56 19.98
C ALA A 63 -21.50 0.76 19.33
N GLY A 64 -20.59 0.18 20.12
CA GLY A 64 -19.42 -0.53 19.58
C GLY A 64 -18.31 0.42 19.11
N PRO A 65 -17.22 -0.11 18.52
CA PRO A 65 -16.15 0.71 17.99
C PRO A 65 -16.66 1.60 16.85
N PRO A 66 -16.11 2.83 16.70
CA PRO A 66 -16.51 3.70 15.62
C PRO A 66 -16.16 3.07 14.27
N LYS A 67 -17.02 3.33 13.28
CA LYS A 67 -16.72 3.04 11.89
C LYS A 67 -15.45 3.77 11.46
N LEU A 68 -14.61 3.13 10.66
CA LEU A 68 -13.38 3.73 10.14
C LEU A 68 -13.56 4.12 8.68
N ILE A 69 -13.01 5.27 8.30
CA ILE A 69 -12.99 5.78 6.93
C ILE A 69 -11.58 6.17 6.55
N ILE A 70 -11.28 6.17 5.26
CA ILE A 70 -10.11 6.89 4.74
C ILE A 70 -10.39 8.38 4.93
N ASN A 71 -9.43 9.09 5.53
CA ASN A 71 -9.56 10.51 5.82
C ASN A 71 -9.82 11.29 4.52
N PRO A 72 -10.94 12.02 4.41
CA PRO A 72 -11.27 12.78 3.21
C PRO A 72 -10.19 13.79 2.81
N GLU A 73 -9.47 14.38 3.77
CA GLU A 73 -8.35 15.30 3.50
C GLU A 73 -7.20 14.59 2.76
N ALA A 74 -6.93 13.33 3.13
CA ALA A 74 -5.93 12.50 2.45
C ALA A 74 -6.43 11.91 1.13
N ALA A 75 -7.72 11.59 1.05
CA ALA A 75 -8.30 10.86 -0.07
C ALA A 75 -8.62 11.72 -1.29
N PHE A 76 -9.08 12.96 -1.09
CA PHE A 76 -9.60 13.79 -2.17
C PHE A 76 -8.67 14.96 -2.50
N PRO A 77 -8.76 15.53 -3.72
CA PRO A 77 -7.99 16.72 -4.07
C PRO A 77 -8.27 17.89 -3.13
N VAL A 78 -7.22 18.56 -2.69
CA VAL A 78 -7.29 19.77 -1.85
C VAL A 78 -6.30 20.81 -2.39
N GLY A 79 -6.72 22.08 -2.43
CA GLY A 79 -5.87 23.20 -2.86
C GLY A 79 -6.26 23.75 -4.24
N GLY A 80 -5.38 24.59 -4.78
CA GLY A 80 -5.53 25.19 -6.11
C GLY A 80 -4.51 24.64 -7.11
N ASP A 81 -4.37 25.32 -8.24
CA ASP A 81 -3.43 25.01 -9.33
C ASP A 81 -2.07 25.73 -9.19
N THR A 82 -1.89 26.48 -8.10
CA THR A 82 -0.72 27.31 -7.82
C THR A 82 -0.24 27.04 -6.40
N TYR A 83 1.08 26.99 -6.22
CA TYR A 83 1.70 26.72 -4.93
C TYR A 83 2.92 27.61 -4.68
N ASP A 84 2.93 28.28 -3.53
CA ASP A 84 3.93 29.26 -3.10
C ASP A 84 4.51 28.92 -1.70
N CYS A 85 4.42 27.66 -1.29
CA CYS A 85 4.81 27.16 0.03
C CYS A 85 3.84 27.54 1.15
N THR A 86 2.61 27.91 0.80
CA THR A 86 1.58 28.18 1.80
C THR A 86 0.44 27.16 1.73
N GLY A 87 0.08 26.63 2.89
CA GLY A 87 -1.05 25.73 3.05
C GLY A 87 -0.80 24.28 2.63
N TYR A 88 -1.87 23.50 2.73
CA TYR A 88 -1.90 22.09 2.38
C TYR A 88 -2.46 21.93 0.96
N VAL A 89 -1.75 21.19 0.12
CA VAL A 89 -2.18 20.83 -1.24
C VAL A 89 -2.02 19.32 -1.42
N ASN A 90 -3.05 18.67 -1.93
CA ASN A 90 -3.09 17.23 -2.12
C ASN A 90 -3.71 16.89 -3.48
N SER A 91 -3.09 15.96 -4.22
CA SER A 91 -3.66 15.43 -5.46
C SER A 91 -4.92 14.60 -5.26
N GLY A 92 -5.16 14.11 -4.03
CA GLY A 92 -6.05 12.99 -3.78
C GLY A 92 -5.40 11.66 -4.15
N LEU A 93 -6.02 10.56 -3.68
CA LEU A 93 -5.60 9.19 -3.95
C LEU A 93 -5.90 8.83 -5.41
N ASP A 94 -4.90 8.37 -6.13
CA ASP A 94 -5.04 8.04 -7.55
C ASP A 94 -6.06 6.92 -7.80
N VAL A 95 -6.14 5.93 -6.91
CA VAL A 95 -7.13 4.82 -6.99
C VAL A 95 -8.60 5.27 -6.92
N VAL A 96 -8.90 6.47 -6.40
CA VAL A 96 -10.27 7.00 -6.35
C VAL A 96 -10.50 8.16 -7.32
N ARG A 97 -9.52 8.49 -8.16
CA ARG A 97 -9.69 9.48 -9.22
C ARG A 97 -10.58 8.89 -10.32
N LEU A 98 -11.52 9.71 -10.79
CA LEU A 98 -12.40 9.35 -11.89
C LEU A 98 -11.70 9.64 -13.23
N PRO A 99 -12.03 8.91 -14.32
CA PRO A 99 -11.41 9.11 -15.63
C PRO A 99 -11.51 10.55 -16.17
N ASP A 100 -12.54 11.30 -15.76
CA ASP A 100 -12.78 12.68 -16.17
C ASP A 100 -12.16 13.72 -15.22
N ASP A 101 -11.52 13.29 -14.13
CA ASP A 101 -10.85 14.20 -13.20
C ASP A 101 -9.68 14.91 -13.89
N PRO A 102 -9.50 16.22 -13.67
CA PRO A 102 -8.40 16.95 -14.27
C PRO A 102 -7.06 16.40 -13.79
N PRO A 103 -6.00 16.46 -14.63
CA PRO A 103 -4.66 16.11 -14.20
C PRO A 103 -4.23 16.97 -13.01
N PHE A 104 -3.43 16.40 -12.10
CA PHE A 104 -2.84 17.18 -11.02
C PHE A 104 -1.63 17.94 -11.54
N VAL A 105 -1.79 19.26 -11.65
CA VAL A 105 -0.77 20.20 -12.15
C VAL A 105 -0.65 21.35 -11.16
N LEU A 106 0.58 21.67 -10.75
CA LEU A 106 0.86 22.80 -9.86
C LEU A 106 1.87 23.76 -10.47
N THR A 107 1.50 25.04 -10.51
CA THR A 107 2.37 26.15 -10.90
C THR A 107 3.11 26.69 -9.68
N PHE A 108 4.43 26.77 -9.75
CA PHE A 108 5.25 27.24 -8.63
C PHE A 108 5.69 28.68 -8.85
N THR A 109 5.20 29.61 -8.04
CA THR A 109 5.39 31.05 -8.31
C THR A 109 6.57 31.68 -7.58
N THR A 110 7.10 31.01 -6.56
CA THR A 110 8.12 31.57 -5.67
C THR A 110 9.38 30.71 -5.71
N PRO A 111 10.58 31.29 -5.87
CA PRO A 111 11.83 30.54 -5.75
C PRO A 111 11.97 29.89 -4.36
N GLY A 112 12.47 28.67 -4.31
CA GLY A 112 12.59 27.90 -3.07
C GLY A 112 12.72 26.40 -3.31
N THR A 113 12.87 25.65 -2.22
CA THR A 113 12.87 24.18 -2.24
C THR A 113 11.60 23.68 -1.59
N TYR A 114 10.84 22.88 -2.32
CA TYR A 114 9.52 22.39 -1.94
C TYR A 114 9.56 20.89 -1.81
N GLU A 115 9.43 20.41 -0.57
CA GLU A 115 9.29 18.98 -0.29
C GLU A 115 7.81 18.57 -0.37
N TYR A 116 7.58 17.40 -0.93
CA TYR A 116 6.26 16.77 -0.98
C TYR A 116 6.39 15.28 -0.72
N GLN A 117 5.29 14.65 -0.35
CA GLN A 117 5.25 13.23 -0.04
C GLN A 117 3.94 12.58 -0.46
N CYS A 118 3.95 11.26 -0.53
CA CYS A 118 2.75 10.45 -0.63
C CYS A 118 2.18 10.21 0.78
N ILE A 119 0.88 10.42 1.02
CA ILE A 119 0.29 10.27 2.35
C ILE A 119 0.31 8.80 2.81
N PRO A 120 -0.10 7.81 1.99
CA PRO A 120 -0.06 6.40 2.40
C PRO A 120 1.35 5.84 2.67
N HIS A 121 2.37 6.43 2.05
CA HIS A 121 3.74 5.91 2.01
C HIS A 121 4.75 6.96 2.49
N GLY A 122 4.35 7.85 3.39
CA GLY A 122 5.06 9.09 3.72
C GLY A 122 6.42 8.91 4.40
N VAL A 123 6.70 7.69 4.88
CA VAL A 123 8.01 7.35 5.45
C VAL A 123 9.09 7.27 4.36
N VAL A 124 8.76 6.80 3.15
CA VAL A 124 9.74 6.49 2.10
C VAL A 124 9.51 7.22 0.78
N MET A 125 8.26 7.56 0.46
CA MET A 125 7.88 8.16 -0.82
C MET A 125 7.81 9.68 -0.70
N LYS A 126 8.97 10.31 -0.91
CA LYS A 126 9.16 11.76 -0.84
C LYS A 126 9.79 12.26 -2.13
N GLY A 127 9.49 13.49 -2.50
CA GLY A 127 10.06 14.17 -3.65
C GLY A 127 10.34 15.63 -3.35
N THR A 128 11.13 16.24 -4.23
CA THR A 128 11.54 17.64 -4.10
C THR A 128 11.36 18.38 -5.43
N VAL A 129 10.74 19.55 -5.38
CA VAL A 129 10.79 20.54 -6.46
C VAL A 129 11.70 21.69 -6.03
N VAL A 130 12.75 21.96 -6.79
CA VAL A 130 13.63 23.12 -6.61
C VAL A 130 13.21 24.17 -7.62
N VAL A 131 12.73 25.31 -7.14
CA VAL A 131 12.26 26.42 -7.96
C VAL A 131 13.31 27.52 -7.95
N GLN A 132 13.87 27.81 -9.12
CA GLN A 132 14.83 28.87 -9.35
C GLN A 132 14.13 30.19 -9.67
N GLU A 133 14.90 31.27 -9.75
CA GLU A 133 14.40 32.55 -10.27
C GLU A 133 13.89 32.40 -11.70
N ALA A 134 12.81 33.12 -12.04
CA ALA A 134 12.22 33.09 -13.36
C ALA A 134 13.25 33.41 -14.46
N GLY A 135 13.30 32.56 -15.49
CA GLY A 135 14.22 32.70 -16.63
C GLY A 135 15.66 32.23 -16.39
N SER A 136 15.93 31.56 -15.27
CA SER A 136 17.24 30.92 -15.03
C SER A 136 17.49 29.76 -16.00
N SER A 137 18.76 29.50 -16.30
CA SER A 137 19.13 28.30 -17.05
C SER A 137 18.91 27.06 -16.20
N LEU A 138 18.07 26.14 -16.69
CA LEU A 138 17.86 24.84 -16.03
C LEU A 138 19.13 23.98 -16.09
N PRO A 139 19.39 23.16 -15.07
CA PRO A 139 20.55 22.27 -15.04
C PRO A 139 20.46 21.14 -16.09
N GLU A 140 19.24 20.77 -16.48
CA GLU A 140 18.94 19.77 -17.49
C GLU A 140 17.62 20.10 -18.20
N ASP A 141 17.39 19.50 -19.38
CA ASP A 141 16.10 19.57 -20.07
C ASP A 141 15.18 18.41 -19.67
N GLN A 142 13.93 18.43 -20.15
CA GLN A 142 12.94 17.40 -19.83
C GLN A 142 13.42 15.99 -20.19
N VAL A 143 14.05 15.81 -21.36
CA VAL A 143 14.50 14.50 -21.83
C VAL A 143 15.58 13.92 -20.90
N ALA A 144 16.49 14.77 -20.44
CA ALA A 144 17.51 14.37 -19.47
C ALA A 144 16.92 14.06 -18.09
N ALA A 145 15.93 14.83 -17.63
CA ALA A 145 15.21 14.58 -16.38
C ALA A 145 14.43 13.26 -16.42
N ASP A 146 13.72 12.98 -17.51
CA ASP A 146 12.98 11.72 -17.73
C ASP A 146 13.94 10.53 -17.73
N ALA A 147 15.02 10.62 -18.51
CA ALA A 147 16.03 9.55 -18.57
C ALA A 147 16.69 9.31 -17.20
N ARG A 148 16.78 10.33 -16.34
CA ARG A 148 17.26 10.19 -14.96
C ARG A 148 16.21 9.50 -14.08
N GLY A 149 14.95 9.91 -14.18
CA GLY A 149 13.83 9.22 -13.54
C GLY A 149 13.79 7.73 -13.88
N ASP A 150 13.95 7.37 -15.15
CA ASP A 150 14.00 5.97 -15.61
C ASP A 150 15.15 5.16 -14.99
N ARG A 151 16.32 5.79 -14.83
CA ARG A 151 17.47 5.15 -14.16
C ARG A 151 17.21 4.94 -12.67
N GLU A 152 16.64 5.93 -12.00
CA GLU A 152 16.24 5.84 -10.59
C GLU A 152 15.19 4.72 -10.41
N ARG A 153 14.21 4.63 -11.31
CA ARG A 153 13.17 3.59 -11.34
C ARG A 153 13.76 2.20 -11.54
N THR A 154 14.65 2.04 -12.54
CA THR A 154 15.31 0.75 -12.84
C THR A 154 16.13 0.25 -11.65
N ALA A 155 16.86 1.14 -10.97
CA ALA A 155 17.63 0.77 -9.79
C ALA A 155 16.74 0.22 -8.66
N LEU A 156 15.57 0.81 -8.43
CA LEU A 156 14.62 0.30 -7.43
C LEU A 156 13.99 -1.03 -7.84
N ILE A 157 13.76 -1.28 -9.14
CA ILE A 157 13.33 -2.59 -9.62
C ILE A 157 14.38 -3.66 -9.30
N ASP A 158 15.66 -3.36 -9.51
CA ASP A 158 16.74 -4.29 -9.17
C ASP A 158 16.84 -4.56 -7.66
N GLU A 159 16.59 -3.54 -6.82
CA GLU A 159 16.45 -3.73 -5.36
C GLU A 159 15.29 -4.69 -5.04
N GLY A 160 14.11 -4.50 -5.64
CA GLY A 160 12.97 -5.39 -5.43
C GLY A 160 13.23 -6.84 -5.89
N LYS A 161 13.94 -7.03 -7.00
CA LYS A 161 14.37 -8.36 -7.47
C LYS A 161 15.32 -9.04 -6.48
N ALA A 162 16.22 -8.28 -5.85
CA ALA A 162 17.10 -8.80 -4.82
C ALA A 162 16.31 -9.28 -3.59
N GLU A 163 15.27 -8.55 -3.18
CA GLU A 163 14.36 -8.98 -2.11
C GLU A 163 13.58 -10.25 -2.49
N ILE A 164 13.08 -10.35 -3.73
CA ILE A 164 12.44 -11.59 -4.22
C ILE A 164 13.40 -12.77 -4.11
N ALA A 165 14.65 -12.61 -4.53
CA ALA A 165 15.67 -13.66 -4.45
C ALA A 165 16.01 -14.02 -3.00
N ARG A 166 16.02 -13.04 -2.08
CA ARG A 166 16.31 -13.24 -0.65
C ARG A 166 15.28 -14.14 0.04
N TYR A 167 14.01 -14.01 -0.33
CA TYR A 167 12.90 -14.76 0.27
C TYR A 167 12.39 -15.91 -0.62
N ALA A 168 13.16 -16.31 -1.65
CA ALA A 168 12.74 -17.33 -2.62
C ALA A 168 12.45 -18.71 -2.01
N GLU A 169 13.01 -19.00 -0.83
CA GLU A 169 12.79 -20.24 -0.08
C GLU A 169 12.21 -19.92 1.31
N ALA A 170 11.28 -20.76 1.77
CA ALA A 170 10.75 -20.65 3.13
C ALA A 170 11.81 -21.07 4.14
N SER A 171 11.81 -20.43 5.31
CA SER A 171 12.59 -20.94 6.45
C SER A 171 11.78 -21.98 7.22
N ALA A 172 12.46 -22.95 7.83
CA ALA A 172 11.82 -24.05 8.56
C ALA A 172 12.52 -24.28 9.90
N THR A 173 11.74 -24.28 10.98
CA THR A 173 12.22 -24.56 12.34
C THR A 173 11.53 -25.80 12.88
N ARG A 174 12.30 -26.85 13.16
CA ARG A 174 11.80 -28.07 13.80
C ARG A 174 11.44 -27.79 15.25
N ARG A 175 10.26 -28.22 15.69
CA ARG A 175 9.79 -28.13 17.07
C ARG A 175 9.94 -29.44 17.84
N ASP A 176 9.91 -29.34 19.17
CA ASP A 176 10.10 -30.47 20.09
C ASP A 176 8.96 -31.51 20.01
N ASP A 177 7.76 -31.09 19.61
CA ASP A 177 6.59 -31.95 19.40
C ASP A 177 6.65 -32.76 18.10
N GLY A 178 7.70 -32.57 17.28
CA GLY A 178 7.89 -33.25 16.02
C GLY A 178 7.21 -32.57 14.82
N THR A 179 6.60 -31.40 15.00
CA THR A 179 6.08 -30.54 13.93
C THR A 179 7.16 -29.56 13.45
N THR A 180 6.86 -28.85 12.36
CA THR A 180 7.70 -27.79 11.79
C THR A 180 6.95 -26.46 11.80
N LEU A 181 7.64 -25.39 12.20
CA LEU A 181 7.23 -24.01 11.92
C LEU A 181 7.87 -23.56 10.61
N TRP A 182 7.04 -23.25 9.63
CA TRP A 182 7.47 -22.69 8.35
C TRP A 182 7.25 -21.18 8.34
N GLU A 183 8.20 -20.41 7.82
CA GLU A 183 8.03 -18.98 7.62
C GLU A 183 7.92 -18.63 6.13
N VAL A 184 6.87 -17.88 5.78
CA VAL A 184 6.62 -17.32 4.45
C VAL A 184 6.64 -15.80 4.56
N ALA A 185 7.34 -15.11 3.67
CA ALA A 185 7.25 -13.66 3.60
C ALA A 185 5.90 -13.26 3.00
N ALA A 186 5.13 -12.43 3.71
CA ALA A 186 3.94 -11.75 3.20
C ALA A 186 4.34 -10.33 2.80
N GLY A 187 5.04 -10.24 1.67
CA GLY A 187 5.70 -9.02 1.21
C GLY A 187 7.08 -8.82 1.83
N ALA A 188 7.89 -8.02 1.15
CA ALA A 188 9.27 -7.72 1.53
C ALA A 188 9.73 -6.35 1.01
N GLY A 189 10.79 -5.83 1.61
CA GLY A 189 11.45 -4.59 1.20
C GLY A 189 11.28 -3.46 2.22
N GLU A 190 12.40 -2.98 2.74
CA GLU A 190 12.46 -1.85 3.69
C GLU A 190 12.70 -0.48 3.00
N GLY A 191 13.17 -0.49 1.74
CA GLY A 191 13.63 0.68 0.99
C GLY A 191 12.51 1.46 0.29
N ARG A 192 12.56 1.64 -1.03
CA ARG A 192 11.44 2.20 -1.83
C ARG A 192 10.81 1.20 -2.80
N ALA A 193 11.39 0.02 -2.93
CA ALA A 193 10.82 -1.10 -3.66
C ALA A 193 10.07 -2.04 -2.70
N ARG A 194 8.87 -2.45 -3.08
CA ARG A 194 7.99 -3.29 -2.27
C ARG A 194 7.60 -4.52 -3.03
N VAL A 195 7.93 -5.68 -2.50
CA VAL A 195 7.56 -6.95 -3.11
C VAL A 195 6.12 -7.26 -2.73
N MET A 196 5.24 -7.29 -3.72
CA MET A 196 3.80 -7.50 -3.55
C MET A 196 3.44 -8.97 -3.71
N ARG A 197 4.17 -9.87 -3.04
CA ARG A 197 4.05 -11.34 -3.20
C ARG A 197 4.20 -12.08 -1.88
N PHE A 198 3.59 -13.26 -1.81
CA PHE A 198 4.01 -14.28 -0.85
C PHE A 198 5.26 -14.96 -1.37
N LEU A 199 6.27 -15.14 -0.52
CA LEU A 199 7.51 -15.79 -0.91
C LEU A 199 7.92 -16.85 0.14
N PRO A 200 8.06 -18.13 -0.27
CA PRO A 200 7.70 -18.67 -1.59
C PRO A 200 6.17 -18.61 -1.83
N GLU A 201 5.76 -18.59 -3.10
CA GLU A 201 4.34 -18.57 -3.48
C GLU A 201 3.65 -19.93 -3.20
N ALA A 202 4.40 -21.03 -3.28
CA ALA A 202 3.91 -22.36 -2.95
C ALA A 202 4.78 -22.99 -1.85
N LEU A 203 4.13 -23.65 -0.90
CA LEU A 203 4.80 -24.32 0.21
C LEU A 203 4.18 -25.69 0.46
N GLU A 204 5.01 -26.73 0.45
CA GLU A 204 4.62 -28.10 0.83
C GLU A 204 4.98 -28.36 2.30
N ILE A 205 4.00 -28.80 3.08
CA ILE A 205 4.15 -29.09 4.52
C ILE A 205 3.50 -30.43 4.89
N LYS A 206 3.67 -30.85 6.13
CA LYS A 206 3.01 -32.05 6.69
C LYS A 206 1.81 -31.66 7.54
N ALA A 207 0.83 -32.56 7.64
CA ALA A 207 -0.23 -32.41 8.62
C ALA A 207 0.34 -32.23 10.04
N GLY A 208 -0.15 -31.21 10.75
CA GLY A 208 0.31 -30.76 12.07
C GLY A 208 1.37 -29.65 12.03
N ASP A 209 1.94 -29.32 10.87
CA ASP A 209 2.86 -28.19 10.74
C ASP A 209 2.10 -26.85 10.86
N THR A 210 2.83 -25.81 11.29
CA THR A 210 2.34 -24.43 11.34
C THR A 210 3.05 -23.58 10.30
N VAL A 211 2.30 -22.73 9.60
CA VAL A 211 2.86 -21.71 8.73
C VAL A 211 2.71 -20.35 9.41
N ARG A 212 3.79 -19.59 9.44
CA ARG A 212 3.89 -18.22 9.90
C ARG A 212 4.16 -17.31 8.71
N TRP A 213 3.22 -16.44 8.40
CA TRP A 213 3.42 -15.38 7.44
C TRP A 213 3.95 -14.15 8.16
N VAL A 214 5.04 -13.57 7.67
CA VAL A 214 5.64 -12.36 8.24
C VAL A 214 5.68 -11.28 7.18
N ASN A 215 5.11 -10.11 7.49
CA ASN A 215 5.28 -8.94 6.65
C ASN A 215 6.68 -8.35 6.89
N HIS A 216 7.55 -8.48 5.89
CA HIS A 216 8.90 -7.91 5.90
C HIS A 216 8.95 -6.52 5.23
N SER A 217 7.80 -5.89 5.03
CA SER A 217 7.65 -4.49 4.62
C SER A 217 7.15 -3.60 5.76
N LYS A 218 7.70 -2.39 5.86
CA LYS A 218 7.38 -1.40 6.91
C LYS A 218 6.41 -0.30 6.46
N THR A 219 6.10 -0.22 5.18
CA THR A 219 5.22 0.83 4.63
C THR A 219 4.18 0.27 3.68
N GLU A 220 4.05 -1.05 3.61
CA GLU A 220 3.09 -1.73 2.78
C GLU A 220 2.39 -2.81 3.60
N PRO A 221 1.12 -2.61 3.98
CA PRO A 221 0.37 -3.63 4.69
C PRO A 221 0.00 -4.78 3.77
N HIS A 222 -0.05 -5.98 4.35
CA HIS A 222 -0.48 -7.19 3.66
C HIS A 222 -1.50 -7.95 4.51
N THR A 223 -2.30 -8.80 3.88
CA THR A 223 -3.19 -9.75 4.58
C THR A 223 -2.86 -11.17 4.14
N VAL A 224 -3.18 -12.14 4.98
CA VAL A 224 -3.27 -13.55 4.63
C VAL A 224 -4.74 -13.93 4.70
N THR A 225 -5.33 -14.22 3.56
CA THR A 225 -6.77 -14.48 3.45
C THR A 225 -7.04 -15.84 2.83
N PHE A 226 -7.75 -16.69 3.55
CA PHE A 226 -8.33 -17.91 3.02
C PHE A 226 -9.83 -17.70 2.81
N LEU A 227 -10.31 -18.06 1.63
CA LEU A 227 -11.70 -17.93 1.24
C LEU A 227 -12.26 -19.29 0.87
N GLY A 228 -13.33 -19.71 1.55
CA GLY A 228 -14.01 -20.95 1.25
C GLY A 228 -14.60 -20.97 -0.16
N ALA A 229 -14.69 -22.16 -0.74
CA ALA A 229 -15.19 -22.33 -2.11
C ALA A 229 -16.57 -21.69 -2.31
N GLY A 230 -16.68 -20.82 -3.31
CA GLY A 230 -17.93 -20.13 -3.67
C GLY A 230 -18.29 -18.93 -2.79
N ALA A 231 -17.46 -18.55 -1.81
CA ALA A 231 -17.65 -17.30 -1.09
C ALA A 231 -17.21 -16.09 -1.94
N GLU A 232 -17.89 -14.97 -1.77
CA GLU A 232 -17.50 -13.70 -2.41
C GLU A 232 -16.31 -13.07 -1.67
N GLN A 233 -15.35 -12.54 -2.42
CA GLN A 233 -14.25 -11.76 -1.85
C GLN A 233 -14.81 -10.47 -1.25
N PRO A 234 -14.51 -10.16 0.01
CA PRO A 234 -14.85 -8.85 0.56
C PRO A 234 -13.99 -7.77 -0.09
N GLU A 235 -14.62 -6.66 -0.47
CA GLU A 235 -13.92 -5.45 -0.88
C GLU A 235 -13.23 -4.81 0.32
N ASP A 236 -12.02 -4.27 0.13
CA ASP A 236 -11.29 -3.61 1.22
C ASP A 236 -11.93 -2.29 1.65
N ILE A 237 -12.47 -1.56 0.68
CA ILE A 237 -13.13 -0.29 0.88
C ILE A 237 -14.52 -0.33 0.29
N ALA A 238 -15.46 0.38 0.91
CA ALA A 238 -16.80 0.62 0.39
C ALA A 238 -17.01 2.11 0.18
N VAL A 239 -17.59 2.49 -0.97
CA VAL A 239 -17.91 3.89 -1.26
C VAL A 239 -19.34 4.18 -0.81
N GLU A 240 -19.49 5.10 0.14
CA GLU A 240 -20.79 5.54 0.63
C GLU A 240 -21.10 6.97 0.18
N PRO A 241 -22.18 7.17 -0.60
CA PRO A 241 -22.61 8.51 -1.02
C PRO A 241 -22.96 9.39 0.18
N GLN A 242 -22.67 10.68 0.08
CA GLN A 242 -23.06 11.70 1.07
C GLN A 242 -24.02 12.71 0.44
N PRO A 243 -24.94 13.31 1.22
CA PRO A 243 -25.83 14.37 0.72
C PRO A 243 -25.06 15.61 0.27
N ASP A 244 -24.00 15.94 1.02
CA ASP A 244 -23.12 17.09 0.79
C ASP A 244 -21.66 16.62 0.83
N GLY A 245 -20.83 17.10 -0.10
CA GLY A 245 -19.40 16.79 -0.17
C GLY A 245 -19.06 15.48 -0.91
N PRO A 246 -17.77 15.10 -0.93
CA PRO A 246 -17.32 13.86 -1.58
C PRO A 246 -17.87 12.62 -0.84
N PRO A 247 -17.94 11.44 -1.47
CA PRO A 247 -18.39 10.22 -0.80
C PRO A 247 -17.44 9.82 0.35
N LYS A 248 -17.94 9.05 1.32
CA LYS A 248 -17.05 8.40 2.30
C LYS A 248 -16.42 7.17 1.67
N ILE A 249 -15.13 6.99 1.91
CA ILE A 249 -14.44 5.74 1.61
C ILE A 249 -14.34 4.99 2.93
N VAL A 250 -15.19 4.01 3.12
CA VAL A 250 -15.32 3.23 4.35
C VAL A 250 -14.30 2.10 4.33
N GLN A 251 -13.48 2.02 5.37
CA GLN A 251 -12.58 0.87 5.55
C GLN A 251 -13.40 -0.32 6.02
N ASN A 252 -13.28 -1.45 5.33
CA ASN A 252 -13.99 -2.67 5.70
C ASN A 252 -13.36 -3.30 6.94
N PRO A 253 -14.08 -3.42 8.08
CA PRO A 253 -13.52 -4.05 9.28
C PRO A 253 -13.24 -5.55 9.10
N LEU A 254 -13.88 -6.22 8.12
CA LEU A 254 -13.64 -7.63 7.82
C LEU A 254 -12.25 -7.88 7.20
N THR A 255 -11.68 -6.88 6.52
CA THR A 255 -10.36 -6.97 5.88
C THR A 255 -9.27 -6.37 6.77
N LEU A 256 -9.62 -5.36 7.56
CA LEU A 256 -8.69 -4.67 8.45
C LEU A 256 -8.32 -5.47 9.69
N PHE A 257 -9.30 -6.16 10.30
CA PHE A 257 -9.12 -6.88 11.56
C PHE A 257 -9.13 -8.40 11.38
N PRO A 258 -8.45 -9.18 12.24
CA PRO A 258 -8.44 -10.63 12.16
C PRO A 258 -9.83 -11.26 12.18
N GLN A 259 -10.08 -12.22 11.30
CA GLN A 259 -11.33 -12.97 11.17
C GLN A 259 -11.09 -14.49 11.17
N GLY A 260 -12.08 -15.23 11.68
CA GLY A 260 -12.16 -16.68 11.46
C GLY A 260 -11.05 -17.52 12.10
N LEU A 261 -10.39 -17.04 13.15
CA LEU A 261 -9.25 -17.72 13.78
C LEU A 261 -9.55 -19.14 14.31
N ASP A 262 -10.83 -19.42 14.61
CA ASP A 262 -11.29 -20.72 15.10
C ASP A 262 -11.84 -21.63 13.97
N LEU A 263 -11.76 -21.20 12.71
CA LEU A 263 -12.28 -21.97 11.57
C LEU A 263 -11.20 -22.89 10.99
N THR A 264 -11.62 -24.03 10.48
CA THR A 264 -10.74 -24.92 9.70
C THR A 264 -10.44 -24.28 8.35
N VAL A 265 -9.17 -24.26 7.96
CA VAL A 265 -8.74 -23.72 6.65
C VAL A 265 -9.49 -24.45 5.52
N GLY A 266 -10.02 -23.69 4.55
CA GLY A 266 -10.87 -24.20 3.48
C GLY A 266 -12.37 -24.20 3.81
N GLN A 267 -12.76 -23.88 5.04
CA GLN A 267 -14.16 -23.65 5.43
C GLN A 267 -14.35 -22.21 5.96
N GLY A 268 -15.22 -21.44 5.31
CA GLY A 268 -15.55 -20.08 5.73
C GLY A 268 -14.52 -19.03 5.29
N TYR A 269 -14.32 -18.01 6.12
CA TYR A 269 -13.49 -16.85 5.82
C TYR A 269 -12.48 -16.64 6.96
N ILE A 270 -11.20 -16.76 6.63
CA ILE A 270 -10.09 -16.48 7.55
C ILE A 270 -9.30 -15.32 6.97
N ASN A 271 -9.03 -14.31 7.78
CA ASN A 271 -8.24 -13.16 7.38
C ASN A 271 -7.36 -12.74 8.57
N SER A 272 -6.09 -12.43 8.30
CA SER A 272 -5.14 -12.02 9.34
C SER A 272 -5.37 -10.62 9.90
N GLY A 273 -6.26 -9.83 9.32
CA GLY A 273 -6.22 -8.37 9.36
C GLY A 273 -4.98 -7.82 8.65
N PHE A 274 -4.83 -6.51 8.61
CA PHE A 274 -3.64 -5.90 8.01
C PHE A 274 -2.41 -6.16 8.88
N LEU A 275 -1.42 -6.83 8.31
CA LEU A 275 -0.13 -7.13 8.93
C LEU A 275 0.87 -6.01 8.68
N GLY A 276 1.71 -5.73 9.67
CA GLY A 276 2.84 -4.82 9.59
C GLY A 276 2.57 -3.44 10.18
N GLU A 277 3.00 -2.41 9.45
CA GLU A 277 2.93 -1.01 9.86
C GLU A 277 2.28 -0.17 8.76
N LEU A 278 1.60 0.90 9.16
CA LEU A 278 1.10 1.94 8.25
C LEU A 278 1.72 3.26 8.66
N ASN A 279 2.51 3.87 7.76
CA ASN A 279 3.28 5.09 8.05
C ASN A 279 4.14 5.01 9.33
N GLY A 280 4.79 3.86 9.55
CA GLY A 280 5.65 3.63 10.72
C GLY A 280 4.88 3.44 12.03
N GLN A 281 3.54 3.32 11.98
CA GLN A 281 2.71 2.98 13.12
C GLN A 281 2.32 1.49 13.05
N PRO A 282 2.56 0.70 14.11
CA PRO A 282 2.16 -0.69 14.16
C PRO A 282 0.66 -0.86 13.98
N LEU A 283 0.28 -1.80 13.11
CA LEU A 283 -1.12 -2.19 12.93
C LEU A 283 -1.56 -3.17 14.02
N PRO A 284 -2.87 -3.23 14.35
CA PRO A 284 -3.39 -4.06 15.45
C PRO A 284 -3.06 -5.55 15.32
N SER A 285 -2.95 -6.07 14.09
CA SER A 285 -2.65 -7.48 13.82
C SER A 285 -1.18 -7.84 13.99
N GLY A 286 -0.31 -6.84 14.22
CA GLY A 286 1.14 -7.05 14.31
C GLY A 286 1.78 -7.46 12.98
N PRO A 287 3.06 -7.86 12.98
CA PRO A 287 3.80 -8.13 11.76
C PRO A 287 3.61 -9.55 11.21
N ALA A 288 2.93 -10.44 11.93
CA ALA A 288 2.89 -11.85 11.57
C ALA A 288 1.55 -12.52 11.90
N PHE A 289 1.23 -13.56 11.13
CA PHE A 289 0.04 -14.39 11.26
C PHE A 289 0.43 -15.86 11.22
N GLU A 290 -0.20 -16.70 12.05
CA GLU A 290 0.12 -18.12 12.14
C GLU A 290 -1.13 -18.99 12.02
N LEU A 291 -1.05 -20.08 11.25
CA LEU A 291 -2.07 -21.13 11.19
C LEU A 291 -1.42 -22.52 11.17
N THR A 292 -2.04 -23.45 11.89
CA THR A 292 -1.70 -24.87 11.87
C THR A 292 -2.61 -25.63 10.93
N PHE A 293 -2.06 -26.58 10.18
CA PHE A 293 -2.76 -27.34 9.16
C PHE A 293 -2.83 -28.81 9.52
N ASP A 294 -4.00 -29.27 9.99
CA ASP A 294 -4.17 -30.65 10.48
C ASP A 294 -4.69 -31.64 9.43
N ALA A 295 -5.17 -31.15 8.29
CA ALA A 295 -5.75 -31.97 7.24
C ALA A 295 -4.92 -31.87 5.95
N ALA A 296 -4.79 -33.00 5.25
CA ALA A 296 -4.20 -33.02 3.93
C ALA A 296 -5.10 -32.29 2.93
N GLY A 297 -4.49 -31.57 1.99
CA GLY A 297 -5.21 -30.79 1.00
C GLY A 297 -4.40 -29.63 0.42
N GLU A 298 -5.00 -28.92 -0.52
CA GLU A 298 -4.49 -27.68 -1.09
C GLU A 298 -5.29 -26.50 -0.54
N TYR A 299 -4.58 -25.49 -0.05
CA TYR A 299 -5.14 -24.32 0.61
C TYR A 299 -4.63 -23.06 -0.09
N PRO A 300 -5.35 -22.58 -1.12
CA PRO A 300 -5.01 -21.33 -1.76
C PRO A 300 -5.38 -20.15 -0.86
N TYR A 301 -4.57 -19.10 -0.89
CA TYR A 301 -4.75 -17.88 -0.11
C TYR A 301 -4.23 -16.67 -0.86
N TYR A 302 -4.64 -15.49 -0.44
CA TYR A 302 -4.29 -14.25 -1.11
C TYR A 302 -4.22 -13.07 -0.14
N CYS A 303 -3.62 -11.98 -0.60
CA CYS A 303 -3.72 -10.67 0.06
C CYS A 303 -4.87 -9.88 -0.58
N ILE A 304 -5.89 -9.51 0.20
CA ILE A 304 -7.06 -8.75 -0.26
C ILE A 304 -6.67 -7.42 -0.91
N LEU A 305 -5.60 -6.79 -0.41
CA LEU A 305 -5.15 -5.48 -0.90
C LEU A 305 -4.51 -5.56 -2.29
N HIS A 306 -3.89 -6.70 -2.61
CA HIS A 306 -2.92 -6.80 -3.70
C HIS A 306 -3.16 -7.99 -4.63
N ALA A 307 -4.38 -8.56 -4.58
CA ALA A 307 -4.81 -9.65 -5.45
C ALA A 307 -6.32 -9.62 -5.68
N SER A 308 -6.75 -10.10 -6.83
CA SER A 308 -8.17 -10.30 -7.17
C SER A 308 -8.66 -11.70 -6.81
N GLY A 309 -8.35 -12.14 -5.58
CA GLY A 309 -8.77 -13.43 -5.03
C GLY A 309 -7.69 -14.52 -5.07
N PRO A 310 -7.99 -15.72 -4.54
CA PRO A 310 -7.02 -16.81 -4.36
C PRO A 310 -6.50 -17.40 -5.69
N GLU A 311 -7.28 -17.31 -6.76
CA GLU A 311 -6.91 -17.74 -8.12
C GLU A 311 -6.68 -16.56 -9.08
N GLY A 312 -6.79 -15.32 -8.57
CA GLY A 312 -6.65 -14.10 -9.36
C GLY A 312 -5.20 -13.67 -9.56
N PRO A 313 -4.93 -12.70 -10.46
CA PRO A 313 -3.62 -12.09 -10.56
C PRO A 313 -3.25 -11.34 -9.27
N GLY A 314 -1.95 -11.27 -8.97
CA GLY A 314 -1.40 -10.48 -7.87
C GLY A 314 -0.74 -11.34 -6.79
N MET A 315 -0.91 -10.92 -5.54
CA MET A 315 -0.35 -11.54 -4.34
C MET A 315 -1.19 -12.73 -3.87
N ALA A 316 -0.97 -13.89 -4.48
CA ALA A 316 -1.58 -15.16 -4.11
C ALA A 316 -0.52 -16.22 -3.79
N GLY A 317 -0.91 -17.23 -3.02
CA GLY A 317 -0.06 -18.36 -2.66
C GLY A 317 -0.87 -19.62 -2.38
N THR A 318 -0.18 -20.74 -2.19
CA THR A 318 -0.81 -22.04 -1.90
C THR A 318 0.00 -22.82 -0.88
N ILE A 319 -0.69 -23.34 0.14
CA ILE A 319 -0.14 -24.34 1.06
C ILE A 319 -0.64 -25.72 0.62
N VAL A 320 0.27 -26.66 0.44
CA VAL A 320 -0.04 -28.06 0.12
C VAL A 320 0.33 -28.91 1.32
N VAL A 321 -0.64 -29.64 1.87
CA VAL A 321 -0.47 -30.46 3.08
C VAL A 321 -0.54 -31.94 2.71
N SER A 322 0.49 -32.69 3.10
CA SER A 322 0.62 -34.14 2.86
C SER A 322 0.68 -34.97 4.12
#